data_AF-A0A1F7WYY2-F1
#
_entry.id   AF-A0A1F7WYY2-F1
#
_cell.length_a   1.000
_cell.length_b   1.000
_cell.length_c   1.000
_cell.angle_alpha   90.00
_cell.angle_beta   90.00
_cell.angle_gamma   90.00
#
_symmetry.space_group_name_H-M   'P 1'
#
loop_
_entity.id
_entity.type
_entity.pdbx_description
1 polymer ?
#
loop_
_entity_poly.entity_id
_entity_poly.type
_entity_poly.pdbx_seq_one_letter_code
_entity_poly.pdbx_strand_id
1 'polypeptide(L)'
;MSLYESKKAELNLLFADKRLGAAKILFDNKDYETGYTTLTKAEKYLEQAGNIGSDIRAKGGDTTELSNTLVKASLKHRQIIEEIILIAPEDAKPKIVELENYAIKVYQTNLDVLKAKGLPLPENPFCCD
;
A
#
# COMPACT_ATOMS: atom_id res chain seq x y z
N MET A 1 18.33 0.21 15.10
CA MET A 1 17.19 -0.49 14.47
C MET A 1 16.71 -1.58 15.42
N SER A 2 15.47 -1.51 15.93
CA SER A 2 14.89 -2.67 16.62
C SER A 2 14.42 -3.66 15.57
N LEU A 3 15.06 -4.83 15.48
CA LEU A 3 14.73 -5.91 14.54
C LEU A 3 13.23 -6.28 14.57
N TYR A 4 12.59 -6.11 15.73
CA TYR A 4 11.18 -6.41 15.93
C TYR A 4 10.24 -5.49 15.15
N GLU A 5 10.50 -4.17 15.17
CA GLU A 5 9.62 -3.19 14.50
C GLU A 5 9.69 -3.31 12.98
N SER A 6 10.88 -3.56 12.41
CA SER A 6 11.02 -3.79 10.96
C SER A 6 10.22 -5.00 10.50
N LYS A 7 10.38 -6.14 11.20
CA LYS A 7 9.64 -7.36 10.91
C LYS A 7 8.13 -7.16 11.03
N LYS A 8 7.68 -6.34 11.98
CA LYS A 8 6.27 -5.99 12.14
C LYS A 8 5.75 -5.17 10.95
N ALA A 9 6.53 -4.22 10.45
CA ALA A 9 6.18 -3.46 9.25
C ALA A 9 6.09 -4.37 8.02
N GLU A 10 7.08 -5.25 7.82
CA GLU A 10 7.10 -6.23 6.73
C GLU A 10 5.91 -7.20 6.80
N LEU A 11 5.54 -7.67 8.01
CA LEU A 11 4.39 -8.54 8.19
C LEU A 11 3.07 -7.83 7.86
N ASN A 12 2.92 -6.57 8.28
CA ASN A 12 1.76 -5.76 7.92
C ASN A 12 1.69 -5.55 6.40
N LEU A 13 2.82 -5.28 5.75
CA LEU A 13 2.88 -5.16 4.31
C LEU A 13 2.45 -6.46 3.61
N LEU A 14 2.98 -7.61 4.03
CA LEU A 14 2.57 -8.92 3.51
C LEU A 14 1.06 -9.16 3.64
N PHE A 15 0.47 -8.72 4.76
CA PHE A 15 -0.96 -8.80 5.00
C PHE A 15 -1.78 -7.84 4.15
N ALA A 16 -1.22 -6.69 3.79
CA ALA A 16 -1.80 -5.76 2.84
C ALA A 16 -1.84 -6.40 1.43
N ASP A 17 -0.69 -6.86 0.93
CA ASP A 17 -0.55 -7.45 -0.40
C ASP A 17 -1.48 -8.64 -0.62
N LYS A 18 -1.52 -9.58 0.35
CA LYS A 18 -2.38 -10.76 0.28
C LYS A 18 -3.87 -10.37 0.24
N ARG A 19 -4.27 -9.36 0.99
CA ARG A 19 -5.67 -8.90 1.03
C ARG A 19 -6.04 -8.12 -0.21
N LEU A 20 -5.12 -7.35 -0.79
CA LEU A 20 -5.32 -6.68 -2.06
C LEU A 20 -5.64 -7.70 -3.17
N GLY A 21 -4.82 -8.76 -3.28
CA GLY A 21 -5.06 -9.84 -4.24
C GLY A 21 -6.39 -10.57 -3.99
N ALA A 22 -6.71 -10.87 -2.72
CA ALA A 22 -7.99 -11.46 -2.36
C ALA A 22 -9.19 -10.55 -2.68
N ALA A 23 -9.07 -9.25 -2.45
CA ALA A 23 -10.10 -8.28 -2.78
C ALA A 23 -10.37 -8.26 -4.28
N LYS A 24 -9.33 -8.21 -5.11
CA LYS A 24 -9.47 -8.26 -6.58
C LYS A 24 -10.26 -9.50 -7.02
N ILE A 25 -9.91 -10.68 -6.51
CA ILE A 25 -10.62 -11.94 -6.80
C ILE A 25 -12.10 -11.87 -6.38
N LEU A 26 -12.40 -11.29 -5.21
CA LEU A 26 -13.77 -11.15 -4.73
C LEU A 26 -14.61 -10.23 -5.64
N PHE A 27 -14.02 -9.11 -6.09
CA PHE A 27 -14.67 -8.23 -7.06
C PHE A 27 -14.88 -8.92 -8.41
N ASP A 28 -13.90 -9.67 -8.92
CA ASP A 28 -14.04 -10.44 -10.16
C ASP A 28 -15.18 -11.49 -10.06
N ASN A 29 -15.39 -12.06 -8.86
CA ASN A 29 -16.46 -13.00 -8.55
C ASN A 29 -17.80 -12.33 -8.18
N LYS A 30 -17.90 -11.00 -8.29
CA LYS A 30 -19.09 -10.19 -7.93
C LYS A 30 -19.47 -10.22 -6.45
N ASP A 31 -18.59 -10.67 -5.56
CA ASP A 31 -18.75 -10.57 -4.12
C ASP A 31 -18.24 -9.20 -3.63
N TYR A 32 -18.97 -8.15 -3.99
CA TYR A 32 -18.52 -6.77 -3.82
C TYR A 32 -18.46 -6.32 -2.37
N GLU A 33 -19.36 -6.80 -1.51
CA GLU A 33 -19.40 -6.40 -0.09
C GLU A 33 -18.19 -6.96 0.67
N THR A 34 -17.92 -8.25 0.50
CA THR A 34 -16.73 -8.90 1.08
C THR A 34 -15.47 -8.35 0.44
N GLY A 35 -15.49 -8.11 -0.87
CA GLY A 35 -14.41 -7.47 -1.62
C GLY A 35 -14.04 -6.11 -1.05
N TYR A 36 -15.01 -5.23 -0.86
CA TYR A 36 -14.81 -3.88 -0.30
C TYR A 36 -14.24 -3.92 1.13
N THR A 37 -14.78 -4.80 1.98
CA THR A 37 -14.28 -4.98 3.35
C THR A 37 -12.83 -5.48 3.35
N THR A 38 -12.51 -6.39 2.42
CA THR A 38 -11.16 -6.95 2.27
C THR A 38 -10.19 -5.91 1.75
N LEU A 39 -10.59 -5.11 0.76
CA LEU A 39 -9.80 -3.99 0.23
C LEU A 39 -9.52 -2.94 1.30
N THR A 40 -10.54 -2.55 2.08
CA THR A 40 -10.39 -1.63 3.20
C THR A 40 -9.34 -2.12 4.20
N LYS A 41 -9.34 -3.42 4.49
CA LYS A 41 -8.33 -4.01 5.39
C LYS A 41 -6.93 -3.99 4.74
N ALA A 42 -6.83 -4.26 3.44
CA ALA A 42 -5.55 -4.19 2.72
C ALA A 42 -4.91 -2.80 2.89
N GLU A 43 -5.67 -1.74 2.61
CA GLU A 43 -5.18 -0.36 2.70
C GLU A 43 -4.83 0.06 4.13
N LYS A 44 -5.61 -0.38 5.13
CA LYS A 44 -5.27 -0.13 6.55
C LYS A 44 -3.97 -0.81 6.97
N TYR A 45 -3.70 -2.03 6.49
CA TYR A 45 -2.43 -2.70 6.77
C TYR A 45 -1.25 -2.00 6.08
N LEU A 46 -1.44 -1.52 4.85
CA LEU A 46 -0.43 -0.72 4.15
C LEU A 46 -0.10 0.57 4.92
N GLU A 47 -1.13 1.30 5.38
CA GLU A 47 -0.95 2.49 6.21
C GLU A 47 -0.20 2.17 7.51
N GLN A 48 -0.57 1.09 8.19
CA GLN A 48 0.11 0.65 9.42
C GLN A 48 1.59 0.33 9.18
N ALA A 49 1.94 -0.32 8.07
CA ALA A 49 3.34 -0.56 7.71
C ALA A 49 4.10 0.76 7.50
N GLY A 50 3.47 1.73 6.82
CA GLY A 50 4.02 3.09 6.66
C GLY A 50 4.23 3.83 7.98
N ASN A 51 3.25 3.74 8.90
CA ASN A 51 3.33 4.38 10.22
C ASN A 51 4.45 3.80 11.07
N ILE A 52 4.63 2.47 11.09
CA ILE A 52 5.76 1.83 11.78
C ILE A 52 7.09 2.31 11.20
N GLY A 53 7.19 2.45 9.88
CA GLY A 53 8.37 3.05 9.24
C GLY A 53 8.66 4.47 9.72
N SER A 54 7.63 5.31 9.88
CA SER A 54 7.76 6.64 10.45
C SER A 54 8.22 6.62 11.91
N ASP A 55 7.68 5.71 12.73
CA ASP A 55 8.07 5.56 14.13
C ASP A 55 9.53 5.10 14.28
N ILE A 56 9.99 4.20 13.41
CA ILE A 56 11.40 3.77 13.38
C ILE A 56 12.30 4.96 13.05
N ARG A 57 11.93 5.78 12.06
CA ARG A 57 12.69 7.00 11.69
C ARG A 57 12.75 8.02 12.83
N ALA A 58 11.62 8.24 13.50
CA ALA A 58 11.56 9.15 14.65
C ALA A 58 12.52 8.75 15.78
N LYS A 59 12.81 7.44 15.89
CA LYS A 59 13.78 6.86 16.83
C LYS A 59 15.22 6.83 16.30
N GLY A 60 15.50 7.47 15.16
CA GLY A 60 16.81 7.49 14.52
C GLY A 60 17.18 6.20 13.79
N GLY A 61 16.21 5.32 13.53
CA GLY A 61 16.43 4.09 12.77
C GLY A 61 16.49 4.33 11.26
N ASP A 62 17.29 3.53 10.57
CA ASP A 62 17.28 3.52 9.11
C ASP A 62 16.09 2.70 8.58
N THR A 63 15.34 3.28 7.66
CA THR A 63 14.19 2.65 6.98
C THR A 63 14.32 2.70 5.47
N THR A 64 15.52 2.94 4.93
CA THR A 64 15.73 3.09 3.48
C THR A 64 15.16 1.93 2.66
N GLU A 65 15.46 0.69 3.07
CA GLU A 65 14.97 -0.51 2.39
C GLU A 65 13.44 -0.63 2.50
N LEU A 66 12.90 -0.46 3.71
CA LEU A 66 11.47 -0.48 3.97
C LEU A 66 10.73 0.60 3.14
N SER A 67 11.27 1.81 3.06
CA SER A 67 10.69 2.90 2.27
C SER A 67 10.69 2.59 0.78
N ASN A 68 11.77 2.00 0.25
CA ASN A 68 11.80 1.54 -1.15
C ASN A 68 10.71 0.50 -1.43
N THR A 69 10.55 -0.48 -0.53
CA THR A 69 9.53 -1.52 -0.66
C THR A 69 8.11 -0.92 -0.57
N LEU A 70 7.87 -0.03 0.39
CA LEU A 70 6.58 0.64 0.56
C LEU A 70 6.21 1.50 -0.65
N VAL A 71 7.16 2.21 -1.25
CA VAL A 71 6.89 3.00 -2.47
C VAL A 71 6.42 2.08 -3.60
N LYS A 72 7.11 0.96 -3.85
CA LYS A 72 6.72 -0.01 -4.89
C LYS A 72 5.37 -0.65 -4.58
N ALA A 73 5.14 -1.05 -3.33
CA ALA A 73 3.89 -1.63 -2.92
C ALA A 73 2.72 -0.65 -3.09
N SER A 74 2.86 0.60 -2.66
CA SER A 74 1.83 1.62 -2.86
C SER A 74 1.48 1.84 -4.33
N LEU A 75 2.46 1.80 -5.23
CA LEU A 75 2.20 1.86 -6.68
C LEU A 75 1.38 0.65 -7.16
N LYS A 76 1.71 -0.57 -6.69
CA LYS A 76 0.94 -1.77 -7.04
C LYS A 76 -0.47 -1.73 -6.49
N HIS A 77 -0.63 -1.32 -5.24
CA HIS A 77 -1.92 -1.14 -4.59
C HIS A 77 -2.81 -0.20 -5.41
N ARG A 78 -2.25 0.95 -5.82
CA ARG A 78 -2.95 1.91 -6.67
C ARG A 78 -3.42 1.28 -7.99
N GLN A 79 -2.53 0.59 -8.70
CA GLN A 79 -2.89 -0.11 -9.95
C GLN A 79 -4.04 -1.10 -9.73
N ILE A 80 -3.97 -1.96 -8.72
CA ILE A 80 -5.02 -2.96 -8.49
C ILE A 80 -6.33 -2.30 -8.05
N ILE A 81 -6.29 -1.20 -7.30
CA ILE A 81 -7.48 -0.42 -6.96
C ILE A 81 -8.12 0.16 -8.22
N GLU A 82 -7.34 0.71 -9.15
CA GLU A 82 -7.82 1.18 -10.44
C GLU A 82 -8.49 0.04 -11.23
N GLU A 83 -7.90 -1.16 -11.26
CA GLU A 83 -8.51 -2.35 -11.86
C GLU A 83 -9.81 -2.79 -11.17
N ILE A 84 -9.90 -2.66 -9.84
CA ILE A 84 -11.12 -2.94 -9.07
C ILE A 84 -12.21 -1.93 -9.40
N ILE A 85 -11.87 -0.64 -9.55
CA ILE A 85 -12.85 0.42 -9.88
C ILE A 85 -13.53 0.12 -11.22
N LEU A 86 -12.84 -0.46 -12.20
CA LEU A 86 -13.42 -0.79 -13.51
C LEU A 86 -14.52 -1.86 -13.44
N ILE A 87 -14.46 -2.74 -12.45
CA ILE A 87 -15.41 -3.86 -12.28
C ILE A 87 -16.38 -3.68 -11.12
N ALA A 88 -16.16 -2.65 -10.30
CA ALA A 88 -17.01 -2.35 -9.16
C ALA A 88 -18.36 -1.77 -9.60
N PRO A 89 -19.45 -2.03 -8.83
CA PRO A 89 -20.72 -1.33 -8.98
C PRO A 89 -20.56 0.20 -8.90
N GLU A 90 -21.33 0.94 -9.69
CA GLU A 90 -21.24 2.41 -9.78
C GLU A 90 -21.40 3.11 -8.42
N ASP A 91 -22.25 2.58 -7.54
CA ASP A 91 -22.49 3.11 -6.20
C ASP A 91 -21.33 2.84 -5.22
N ALA A 92 -20.49 1.84 -5.49
CA ALA A 92 -19.32 1.50 -4.69
C ALA A 92 -18.05 2.25 -5.15
N LYS A 93 -17.96 2.67 -6.41
CA LYS A 93 -16.76 3.32 -6.98
C LYS A 93 -16.27 4.52 -6.16
N PRO A 94 -17.10 5.48 -5.73
CA PRO A 94 -16.62 6.63 -4.95
C PRO A 94 -15.91 6.21 -3.66
N LYS A 95 -16.45 5.19 -2.98
CA LYS A 95 -15.86 4.66 -1.74
C LYS A 95 -14.54 3.95 -1.99
N ILE A 96 -14.40 3.27 -3.13
CA ILE A 96 -13.16 2.59 -3.51
C ILE A 96 -12.09 3.61 -3.88
N VAL A 97 -12.45 4.69 -4.59
CA VAL A 97 -11.54 5.82 -4.87
C VAL A 97 -11.03 6.44 -3.57
N GLU A 98 -11.88 6.55 -2.54
CA GLU A 98 -11.41 7.03 -1.23
C GLU A 98 -10.34 6.13 -0.60
N LEU A 99 -10.38 4.81 -0.85
CA LEU A 99 -9.37 3.87 -0.35
C LEU A 99 -8.01 4.03 -1.05
N GLU A 100 -7.99 4.50 -2.30
CA GLU A 100 -6.74 4.80 -3.03
C GLU A 100 -5.86 5.83 -2.29
N ASN A 101 -6.47 6.73 -1.53
CA ASN A 101 -5.76 7.77 -0.77
C ASN A 101 -4.77 7.20 0.25
N TYR A 102 -5.01 6.01 0.79
CA TYR A 102 -4.08 5.35 1.72
C TYR A 102 -2.77 5.00 0.99
N ALA A 103 -2.87 4.35 -0.17
CA ALA A 103 -1.71 4.05 -1.01
C ALA A 103 -0.97 5.34 -1.44
N ILE A 104 -1.69 6.39 -1.86
CA ILE A 104 -1.09 7.68 -2.25
C ILE A 104 -0.30 8.31 -1.10
N LYS A 105 -0.88 8.33 0.11
CA LYS A 105 -0.23 8.89 1.30
C LYS A 105 1.03 8.12 1.69
N VAL A 106 0.97 6.78 1.67
CA VAL A 106 2.13 5.92 1.98
C VAL A 106 3.23 6.09 0.92
N TYR A 107 2.85 6.19 -0.36
CA TYR A 107 3.77 6.50 -1.45
C TYR A 107 4.49 7.83 -1.22
N GLN A 108 3.74 8.93 -1.06
CA GLN A 108 4.30 10.28 -0.90
C GLN A 108 5.24 10.35 0.31
N THR A 109 4.79 9.84 1.46
CA THR A 109 5.57 9.87 2.71
C THR A 109 6.91 9.15 2.55
N ASN A 110 6.94 7.98 1.92
CA ASN A 110 8.17 7.22 1.75
C ASN A 110 9.04 7.74 0.59
N LEU A 111 8.42 8.29 -0.46
CA LEU A 111 9.14 8.94 -1.54
C LEU A 111 9.92 10.16 -1.04
N ASP A 112 9.31 10.98 -0.19
CA ASP A 112 9.95 12.15 0.39
C ASP A 112 11.15 11.77 1.28
N VAL A 113 11.06 10.64 1.99
CA VAL A 113 12.18 10.08 2.75
C VAL A 113 13.35 9.70 1.83
N LEU A 114 13.08 9.04 0.70
CA LEU A 114 14.11 8.64 -0.26
C LEU A 114 14.75 9.87 -0.93
N LYS A 115 13.92 10.86 -1.32
CA LYS A 115 14.37 12.14 -1.88
C LYS A 115 15.26 12.91 -0.90
N ALA A 116 14.85 13.01 0.36
CA ALA A 116 15.63 13.70 1.40
C ALA A 116 17.01 13.06 1.61
N LYS A 117 17.16 11.76 1.32
CA LYS A 117 18.43 11.04 1.36
C LYS A 117 19.24 11.11 0.05
N GLY A 118 18.73 11.77 -0.98
CA GLY A 118 19.36 11.85 -2.30
C GLY A 118 19.43 10.50 -3.05
N LEU A 119 18.57 9.55 -2.69
CA LEU A 119 18.57 8.22 -3.29
C LEU A 119 17.79 8.20 -4.61
N PRO A 120 18.18 7.33 -5.56
CA PRO A 120 17.43 7.16 -6.79
C PRO A 120 16.01 6.68 -6.45
N LEU A 121 15.02 7.29 -7.10
CA LEU A 121 13.62 6.93 -6.89
C LEU A 121 13.39 5.55 -7.52
N PRO A 122 12.72 4.62 -6.80
CA PRO A 122 12.38 3.35 -7.38
C PRO A 122 11.47 3.57 -8.58
N GLU A 123 11.89 3.09 -9.74
CA GLU A 123 11.07 3.08 -10.95
C GLU A 123 9.78 2.31 -10.66
N ASN A 124 8.67 2.79 -11.22
CA ASN A 124 7.41 2.08 -11.13
C ASN A 124 7.50 0.81 -11.99
N PRO A 125 7.62 -0.39 -11.41
CA PRO A 125 7.81 -1.62 -12.18
C PRO A 125 6.51 -2.10 -12.82
N PHE A 126 5.43 -1.32 -12.66
CA PHE A 126 4.09 -1.67 -13.10
C PHE A 126 3.52 -0.70 -14.14
N CYS A 127 4.29 0.32 -14.57
CA CYS A 127 3.96 1.08 -15.76
C CYS A 127 4.81 0.59 -16.94
N CYS A 128 4.14 0.41 -18.09
CA CYS A 128 4.64 -0.14 -19.36
C CYS A 128 4.60 -1.68 -19.45
N ASP A 129 3.40 -2.21 -19.68
CA ASP A 129 3.18 -3.27 -20.69
C ASP A 129 2.24 -2.69 -21.76
#